data_AF-A0A941QQ63-F1
#
_entry.id   AF-A0A941QQ63-F1
#
_cell.length_a   1.000
_cell.length_b   1.000
_cell.length_c   1.000
_cell.angle_alpha   90.00
_cell.angle_beta   90.00
_cell.angle_gamma   90.00
#
_symmetry.space_group_name_H-M   'P 1'
#
loop_
_entity.id
_entity.type
_entity.pdbx_description
1 polymer ?
#
loop_
_entity_poly.entity_id
_entity_poly.type
_entity_poly.pdbx_seq_one_letter_code
_entity_poly.pdbx_strand_id
1 'polypeptide(L)'
;MQFNSDADEPDIPRLLEEIPLLYRVRAFSDSLNANTWFSRLGEPLDEREAHLARLYLDGLGFPEAEPAVVTSWNDAAIAAETLDRDPLGWEAEEMLRTGLVSAALERLDEQAVTTALAMVAQRTGDTARDAVEDAAALSDVGDLDLVHAAAGALAQAANGAALVVMAEAENDEEPHPFLARWRLFARGRWPIGLAGATYNIL
;
A
#
# COMPACT_ATOMS: atom_id res chain seq x y z
N MET A 1 7.67 -45.52 -24.48
CA MET A 1 6.93 -44.25 -24.35
C MET A 1 6.35 -44.26 -22.95
N GLN A 2 7.07 -43.73 -21.96
CA GLN A 2 6.60 -43.60 -20.59
C GLN A 2 5.86 -42.28 -20.50
N PHE A 3 4.53 -42.35 -20.35
CA PHE A 3 3.74 -41.20 -19.96
C PHE A 3 4.02 -40.96 -18.47
N ASN A 4 4.75 -39.89 -18.19
CA ASN A 4 4.92 -39.38 -16.85
C ASN A 4 3.65 -38.56 -16.55
N SER A 5 2.68 -39.14 -15.83
CA SER A 5 1.37 -38.52 -15.56
C SER A 5 1.18 -38.11 -14.10
N ASP A 6 2.25 -37.94 -13.32
CA ASP A 6 2.17 -37.58 -11.90
C ASP A 6 2.22 -36.05 -11.66
N ALA A 7 1.95 -35.22 -12.67
CA ALA A 7 2.15 -33.77 -12.59
C ALA A 7 0.88 -32.92 -12.39
N ASP A 8 -0.33 -33.51 -12.33
CA ASP A 8 -1.58 -32.71 -12.37
C ASP A 8 -2.70 -33.21 -11.43
N GLU A 9 -2.40 -33.99 -10.38
CA GLU A 9 -3.41 -34.23 -9.34
C GLU A 9 -3.45 -33.03 -8.37
N PRO A 10 -4.58 -32.31 -8.25
CA PRO A 10 -4.67 -31.15 -7.38
C PRO A 10 -4.50 -31.57 -5.92
N ASP A 11 -3.60 -30.89 -5.21
CA ASP A 11 -3.37 -31.07 -3.77
C ASP A 11 -4.56 -30.50 -2.98
N ILE A 12 -5.60 -31.33 -2.82
CA ILE A 12 -6.86 -30.94 -2.18
C ILE A 12 -6.66 -30.36 -0.76
N PRO A 13 -5.85 -30.97 0.15
CA PRO A 13 -5.53 -30.37 1.44
C PRO A 13 -4.98 -28.94 1.34
N ARG A 14 -3.97 -28.72 0.49
CA ARG A 14 -3.38 -27.39 0.29
C ARG A 14 -4.42 -26.37 -0.18
N LEU A 15 -5.21 -26.74 -1.20
CA LEU A 15 -6.26 -25.86 -1.72
C LEU A 15 -7.29 -25.47 -0.64
N LEU A 16 -7.64 -26.39 0.27
CA LEU A 16 -8.55 -26.09 1.37
C LEU A 16 -7.98 -25.08 2.38
N GLU A 17 -6.66 -25.05 2.56
CA GLU A 17 -5.96 -24.07 3.40
C GLU A 17 -5.87 -22.68 2.72
N GLU A 18 -5.74 -22.64 1.40
CA GLU A 18 -5.66 -21.40 0.62
C GLU A 18 -7.00 -20.65 0.54
N ILE A 19 -8.12 -21.38 0.44
CA ILE A 19 -9.47 -20.81 0.19
C ILE A 19 -9.85 -19.69 1.19
N PRO A 20 -9.76 -19.86 2.52
CA PRO A 20 -10.10 -18.80 3.48
C PRO A 20 -9.27 -17.52 3.30
N LEU A 21 -7.99 -17.67 2.96
CA LEU A 21 -7.08 -16.55 2.76
C LEU A 21 -7.43 -15.77 1.49
N LEU A 22 -7.73 -16.49 0.40
CA LEU A 22 -8.20 -15.88 -0.84
C LEU A 22 -9.53 -15.12 -0.65
N TYR A 23 -10.43 -15.63 0.19
CA TYR A 23 -11.65 -14.91 0.57
C TYR A 23 -11.35 -13.61 1.32
N ARG A 24 -10.37 -13.58 2.24
CA ARG A 24 -9.97 -12.35 2.93
C ARG A 24 -9.40 -11.32 1.97
N VAL A 25 -8.52 -11.72 1.06
CA VAL A 25 -7.95 -10.79 0.06
C VAL A 25 -9.05 -10.24 -0.85
N ARG A 26 -10.00 -11.07 -1.26
CA ARG A 26 -11.17 -10.61 -2.01
C ARG A 26 -12.01 -9.62 -1.20
N ALA A 27 -12.30 -9.91 0.06
CA ALA A 27 -13.06 -9.00 0.92
C ALA A 27 -12.35 -7.65 1.11
N PHE A 28 -11.03 -7.67 1.28
CA PHE A 28 -10.21 -6.45 1.27
C PHE A 28 -10.36 -5.69 -0.05
N SER A 29 -10.22 -6.38 -1.18
CA SER A 29 -10.35 -5.80 -2.52
C SER A 29 -11.74 -5.22 -2.80
N ASP A 30 -12.80 -5.86 -2.28
CA ASP A 30 -14.17 -5.36 -2.37
C ASP A 30 -14.44 -4.18 -1.42
N SER A 31 -13.61 -3.98 -0.39
CA SER A 31 -13.71 -2.85 0.54
C SER A 31 -13.05 -1.56 0.06
N LEU A 32 -12.29 -1.62 -1.04
CA LEU A 32 -11.64 -0.45 -1.64
C LEU A 32 -12.69 0.60 -2.04
N ASN A 33 -12.63 1.79 -1.43
CA ASN A 33 -13.63 2.83 -1.60
C ASN A 33 -13.03 4.14 -2.14
N ALA A 34 -13.20 4.32 -3.45
CA ALA A 34 -12.81 5.49 -4.23
C ALA A 34 -13.12 6.83 -3.55
N ASN A 35 -14.33 6.97 -3.02
CA ASN A 35 -14.92 8.25 -2.63
C ASN A 35 -14.18 8.93 -1.48
N THR A 36 -13.25 8.22 -0.84
CA THR A 36 -12.48 8.74 0.29
C THR A 36 -11.07 9.16 -0.11
N TRP A 37 -10.51 8.62 -1.20
CA TRP A 37 -9.11 8.84 -1.55
C TRP A 37 -8.86 10.28 -1.99
N PHE A 38 -7.73 10.85 -1.56
CA PHE A 38 -7.33 12.23 -1.87
C PHE A 38 -8.35 13.33 -1.47
N SER A 39 -9.33 13.02 -0.62
CA SER A 39 -10.39 13.97 -0.25
C SER A 39 -9.99 14.99 0.83
N ARG A 40 -8.86 14.78 1.52
CA ARG A 40 -8.42 15.59 2.68
C ARG A 40 -7.00 16.15 2.50
N LEU A 41 -6.54 16.31 1.27
CA LEU A 41 -5.19 16.77 0.99
C LEU A 41 -4.93 18.17 1.57
N GLY A 42 -3.78 18.34 2.22
CA GLY A 42 -3.31 19.59 2.82
C GLY A 42 -3.97 19.97 4.14
N GLU A 43 -4.94 19.20 4.64
CA GLU A 43 -5.54 19.44 5.97
C GLU A 43 -4.55 19.08 7.10
N PRO A 44 -4.63 19.70 8.29
CA PRO A 44 -3.88 19.21 9.46
C PRO A 44 -4.20 17.74 9.77
N LEU A 45 -3.21 16.96 10.21
CA LEU A 45 -3.46 15.58 10.65
C LEU A 45 -4.31 15.58 11.92
N ASP A 46 -5.35 14.74 11.94
CA ASP A 46 -6.05 14.42 13.18
C ASP A 46 -5.26 13.41 14.03
N GLU A 47 -5.71 13.20 15.27
CA GLU A 47 -5.05 12.30 16.22
C GLU A 47 -4.86 10.88 15.67
N ARG A 48 -5.82 10.39 14.89
CA ARG A 48 -5.77 9.04 14.32
C ARG A 48 -4.78 8.99 13.16
N GLU A 49 -4.74 10.01 12.32
CA GLU A 49 -3.77 10.12 11.21
C GLU A 49 -2.34 10.25 11.74
N ALA A 50 -2.14 11.07 12.78
CA ALA A 50 -0.84 11.19 13.45
C ALA A 50 -0.40 9.85 14.06
N HIS A 51 -1.33 9.12 14.69
CA HIS A 51 -1.03 7.79 15.23
C HIS A 51 -0.69 6.76 14.15
N LEU A 52 -1.42 6.73 13.02
CA LEU A 52 -1.10 5.86 11.88
C LEU A 52 0.28 6.19 11.30
N ALA A 53 0.60 7.48 11.18
CA ALA A 53 1.91 7.91 10.70
C ALA A 53 3.04 7.47 11.65
N ARG A 54 2.79 7.51 12.97
CA ARG A 54 3.73 6.99 13.97
C ARG A 54 3.94 5.48 13.84
N LEU A 55 2.86 4.70 13.75
CA LEU A 55 2.93 3.25 13.55
C LEU A 55 3.70 2.87 12.27
N TYR A 56 3.54 3.65 11.20
CA TYR A 56 4.31 3.46 9.97
C TYR A 56 5.81 3.68 10.20
N LEU A 57 6.19 4.78 10.86
CA LEU A 57 7.58 5.11 11.16
C LEU A 57 8.24 4.09 12.09
N ASP A 58 7.57 3.74 13.18
CA ASP A 58 8.06 2.76 14.16
C ASP A 58 8.21 1.39 13.51
N GLY A 59 7.22 0.97 12.70
CA GLY A 59 7.25 -0.29 11.97
C GLY A 59 8.35 -0.38 10.90
N LEU A 60 8.79 0.76 10.34
CA LEU A 60 9.94 0.81 9.44
C LEU A 60 11.29 0.92 10.17
N GLY A 61 11.29 1.14 11.48
CA GLY A 61 12.51 1.31 12.27
C GLY A 61 13.06 2.75 12.32
N PHE A 62 12.21 3.75 12.12
CA PHE A 62 12.57 5.18 12.18
C PHE A 62 11.80 5.92 13.30
N PRO A 63 11.97 5.54 14.58
CA PRO A 63 11.20 6.13 15.68
C PRO A 63 11.53 7.61 15.94
N GLU A 64 12.71 8.07 15.52
CA GLU A 64 13.16 9.46 15.66
C GLU A 64 12.64 10.37 14.52
N ALA A 65 12.04 9.79 13.48
CA ALA A 65 11.42 10.56 12.43
C ALA A 65 10.05 11.10 12.90
N GLU A 66 9.59 12.17 12.26
CA GLU A 66 8.32 12.81 12.60
C GLU A 66 7.40 12.90 11.37
N PRO A 67 6.08 12.73 11.53
CA PRO A 67 5.14 13.05 10.48
C PRO A 67 5.08 14.55 10.24
N ALA A 68 5.08 14.96 8.96
CA ALA A 68 4.89 16.34 8.56
C ALA A 68 3.78 16.46 7.52
N VAL A 69 2.91 17.45 7.73
CA VAL A 69 1.88 17.83 6.77
C VAL A 69 2.52 18.65 5.66
N VAL A 70 2.35 18.17 4.44
CA VAL A 70 2.56 18.91 3.22
C VAL A 70 1.24 19.61 2.89
N THR A 71 1.26 20.89 2.56
CA THR A 71 0.01 21.68 2.38
C THR A 71 -0.39 21.89 0.93
N SER A 72 0.46 21.50 -0.02
CA SER A 72 0.21 21.69 -1.44
C SER A 72 0.83 20.59 -2.30
N TRP A 73 0.28 20.41 -3.51
CA TRP A 73 0.85 19.53 -4.52
C TRP A 73 2.28 19.93 -4.94
N ASN A 74 2.57 21.24 -5.00
CA ASN A 74 3.92 21.70 -5.31
C ASN A 74 4.94 21.27 -4.24
N ASP A 75 4.58 21.40 -2.96
CA ASP A 75 5.43 20.94 -1.87
C ASP A 75 5.55 19.40 -1.87
N ALA A 76 4.49 18.70 -2.30
CA ALA A 76 4.52 17.25 -2.45
C ALA A 76 5.50 16.80 -3.53
N ALA A 77 5.59 17.53 -4.65
CA ALA A 77 6.58 17.27 -5.70
C ALA A 77 8.02 17.44 -5.16
N ILE A 78 8.29 18.51 -4.41
CA ILE A 78 9.60 18.75 -3.79
C ILE A 78 9.95 17.63 -2.79
N ALA A 79 8.97 17.19 -1.99
CA ALA A 79 9.15 16.06 -1.08
C ALA A 79 9.48 14.78 -1.84
N ALA A 80 8.76 14.50 -2.94
CA ALA A 80 9.00 13.32 -3.78
C ALA A 80 10.42 13.33 -4.40
N GLU A 81 10.89 14.46 -4.93
CA GLU A 81 12.25 14.59 -5.45
C GLU A 81 13.34 14.35 -4.38
N THR A 82 13.03 14.63 -3.12
CA THR A 82 13.96 14.39 -2.01
C THR A 82 14.07 12.89 -1.71
N LEU A 83 12.99 12.13 -1.85
CA LEU A 83 12.97 10.67 -1.67
C LEU A 83 13.91 9.98 -2.67
N ASP A 84 13.94 10.43 -3.92
CA ASP A 84 14.83 9.87 -4.95
C ASP A 84 16.32 9.97 -4.58
N ARG A 85 16.67 10.87 -3.65
CA ARG A 85 18.05 11.11 -3.20
C ARG A 85 18.37 10.40 -1.89
N ASP A 86 17.37 9.99 -1.12
CA ASP A 86 17.50 9.31 0.17
C ASP A 86 16.64 8.04 0.20
N PRO A 87 17.17 6.90 -0.27
CA PRO A 87 16.40 5.69 -0.48
C PRO A 87 16.14 4.89 0.81
N LEU A 88 16.58 5.34 1.99
CA LEU A 88 16.53 4.53 3.22
C LEU A 88 15.10 4.09 3.57
N GLY A 89 14.11 4.98 3.44
CA GLY A 89 12.71 4.63 3.65
C GLY A 89 12.22 3.58 2.66
N TRP A 90 12.63 3.70 1.39
CA TRP A 90 12.27 2.74 0.34
C TRP A 90 12.93 1.38 0.55
N GLU A 91 14.20 1.34 0.93
CA GLU A 91 14.93 0.10 1.24
C GLU A 91 14.28 -0.66 2.40
N ALA A 92 13.88 0.06 3.45
CA ALA A 92 13.16 -0.53 4.58
C ALA A 92 11.81 -1.10 4.14
N GLU A 93 11.05 -0.38 3.30
CA GLU A 93 9.81 -0.91 2.73
C GLU A 93 10.06 -2.17 1.88
N GLU A 94 11.11 -2.19 1.05
CA GLU A 94 11.43 -3.35 0.21
C GLU A 94 11.81 -4.59 1.03
N MET A 95 12.54 -4.40 2.13
CA MET A 95 12.86 -5.49 3.06
C MET A 95 11.59 -6.08 3.67
N LEU A 96 10.68 -5.24 4.16
CA LEU A 96 9.40 -5.71 4.71
C LEU A 96 8.54 -6.39 3.64
N ARG A 97 8.48 -5.83 2.43
CA ARG A 97 7.74 -6.40 1.30
C ARG A 97 8.24 -7.79 0.93
N THR A 98 9.56 -7.96 0.86
CA THR A 98 10.20 -9.25 0.59
C THR A 98 9.86 -10.28 1.67
N GLY A 99 9.85 -9.86 2.94
CA GLY A 99 9.43 -10.71 4.05
C GLY A 99 7.97 -11.15 3.95
N LEU A 100 7.05 -10.22 3.63
CA LEU A 100 5.64 -10.54 3.44
C LEU A 100 5.38 -11.46 2.25
N VAL A 101 6.07 -11.26 1.12
CA VAL A 101 5.97 -12.16 -0.04
C VAL A 101 6.41 -13.56 0.36
N SER A 102 7.53 -13.67 1.09
CA SER A 102 8.02 -14.97 1.57
C SER A 102 7.01 -15.65 2.50
N ALA A 103 6.44 -14.92 3.45
CA ALA A 103 5.42 -15.42 4.38
C ALA A 103 4.10 -15.81 3.68
N ALA A 104 3.70 -15.08 2.63
CA ALA A 104 2.55 -15.42 1.82
C ALA A 104 2.77 -16.72 1.04
N LEU A 105 3.97 -16.92 0.48
CA LEU A 105 4.33 -18.13 -0.30
C LEU A 105 4.46 -19.41 0.55
N GLU A 106 4.56 -19.28 1.87
CA GLU A 106 4.44 -20.44 2.79
C GLU A 106 3.03 -21.02 2.83
N ARG A 107 2.00 -20.24 2.43
CA ARG A 107 0.57 -20.56 2.58
C ARG A 107 -0.17 -20.64 1.27
N LEU A 108 0.23 -19.82 0.30
CA LEU A 108 -0.34 -19.73 -1.03
C LEU A 108 0.70 -20.17 -2.05
N ASP A 109 0.29 -20.80 -3.14
CA ASP A 109 1.17 -20.91 -4.30
C ASP A 109 1.48 -19.54 -4.96
N GLU A 110 2.54 -19.51 -5.75
CA GLU A 110 3.02 -18.29 -6.43
C GLU A 110 1.99 -17.70 -7.40
N GLN A 111 1.23 -18.56 -8.08
CA GLN A 111 0.20 -18.14 -9.02
C GLN A 111 -0.97 -17.47 -8.28
N ALA A 112 -1.36 -17.99 -7.12
CA ALA A 112 -2.39 -17.45 -6.26
C ALA A 112 -1.98 -16.07 -5.72
N VAL A 113 -0.75 -15.93 -5.21
CA VAL A 113 -0.21 -14.62 -4.76
C VAL A 113 -0.20 -13.62 -5.91
N THR A 114 0.33 -14.01 -7.08
CA THR A 114 0.41 -13.14 -8.26
C THR A 114 -0.98 -12.71 -8.73
N THR A 115 -1.92 -13.64 -8.79
CA THR A 115 -3.31 -13.38 -9.22
C THR A 115 -4.02 -12.45 -8.24
N ALA A 116 -3.83 -12.66 -6.95
CA ALA A 116 -4.40 -11.83 -5.90
C ALA A 116 -3.90 -10.38 -5.97
N LEU A 117 -2.59 -10.18 -6.13
CA LEU A 117 -1.99 -8.85 -6.30
C LEU A 117 -2.47 -8.17 -7.59
N ALA A 118 -2.53 -8.90 -8.70
CA ALA A 118 -3.03 -8.37 -9.96
C ALA A 118 -4.50 -7.91 -9.86
N MET A 119 -5.34 -8.69 -9.17
CA MET A 119 -6.74 -8.32 -8.90
C MET A 119 -6.83 -7.02 -8.08
N VAL A 120 -6.04 -6.89 -7.00
CA VAL A 120 -6.02 -5.68 -6.16
C VAL A 120 -5.52 -4.48 -6.96
N ALA A 121 -4.45 -4.64 -7.72
CA ALA A 121 -3.87 -3.59 -8.57
C ALA A 121 -4.87 -3.11 -9.63
N GLN A 122 -5.57 -4.03 -10.31
CA GLN A 122 -6.55 -3.67 -11.34
C GLN A 122 -7.71 -2.84 -10.74
N ARG A 123 -8.27 -3.28 -9.62
CA ARG A 123 -9.39 -2.56 -8.98
C ARG A 123 -8.99 -1.20 -8.42
N THR A 124 -7.78 -1.14 -7.87
CA THR A 124 -7.25 0.12 -7.32
C THR A 124 -6.93 1.08 -8.45
N GLY A 125 -6.27 0.62 -9.53
CA GLY A 125 -5.74 1.47 -10.60
C GLY A 125 -6.78 2.33 -11.31
N ASP A 126 -7.87 1.72 -11.80
CA ASP A 126 -8.91 2.45 -12.54
C ASP A 126 -9.56 3.53 -11.66
N THR A 127 -9.86 3.15 -10.43
CA THR A 127 -10.54 4.00 -9.45
C THR A 127 -9.62 5.09 -8.88
N ALA A 128 -8.34 4.76 -8.68
CA ALA A 128 -7.33 5.67 -8.14
C ALA A 128 -7.06 6.83 -9.09
N ARG A 129 -7.03 6.53 -10.40
CA ARG A 129 -6.79 7.51 -11.44
C ARG A 129 -7.85 8.61 -11.43
N ASP A 130 -9.12 8.22 -11.47
CA ASP A 130 -10.23 9.17 -11.44
C ASP A 130 -10.19 10.03 -10.15
N ALA A 131 -10.00 9.40 -8.98
CA ALA A 131 -9.95 10.11 -7.71
C ALA A 131 -8.81 11.13 -7.62
N VAL A 132 -7.63 10.79 -8.14
CA VAL A 132 -6.48 11.70 -8.12
C VAL A 132 -6.60 12.81 -9.16
N GLU A 133 -7.16 12.52 -10.34
CA GLU A 133 -7.39 13.51 -11.39
C GLU A 133 -8.42 14.55 -10.92
N ASP A 134 -9.49 14.13 -10.24
CA ASP A 134 -10.47 15.03 -9.63
C ASP A 134 -9.83 15.93 -8.55
N ALA A 135 -9.03 15.35 -7.64
CA ALA A 135 -8.36 16.09 -6.58
C ALA A 135 -7.32 17.10 -7.13
N ALA A 136 -6.58 16.71 -8.18
CA ALA A 136 -5.63 17.55 -8.87
C ALA A 136 -6.32 18.71 -9.61
N ALA A 137 -7.44 18.44 -10.29
CA ALA A 137 -8.22 19.45 -10.99
C ALA A 137 -8.81 20.50 -10.03
N LEU A 138 -9.28 20.10 -8.85
CA LEU A 138 -9.75 21.02 -7.81
C LEU A 138 -8.65 21.97 -7.31
N SER A 139 -7.39 21.57 -7.43
CA SER A 139 -6.22 22.33 -6.99
C SER A 139 -5.48 23.03 -8.14
N ASP A 140 -6.04 23.02 -9.36
CA ASP A 140 -5.43 23.55 -10.60
C ASP A 140 -4.02 22.99 -10.89
N VAL A 141 -3.83 21.70 -10.61
CA VAL A 141 -2.55 21.00 -10.82
C VAL A 141 -2.46 20.50 -12.25
N GLY A 142 -1.49 21.01 -13.01
CA GLY A 142 -1.23 20.61 -14.39
C GLY A 142 -0.11 19.57 -14.58
N ASP A 143 0.56 19.16 -13.50
CA ASP A 143 1.67 18.20 -13.56
C ASP A 143 1.14 16.76 -13.56
N LEU A 144 1.09 16.15 -14.75
CA LEU A 144 0.60 14.78 -14.93
C LEU A 144 1.53 13.73 -14.32
N ASP A 145 2.83 13.99 -14.23
CA ASP A 145 3.78 13.03 -13.66
C ASP A 145 3.55 12.90 -12.15
N LEU A 146 3.27 14.02 -11.49
CA LEU A 146 2.90 14.04 -10.07
C LEU A 146 1.57 13.33 -9.79
N VAL A 147 0.57 13.54 -10.65
CA VAL A 147 -0.73 12.85 -10.56
C VAL A 147 -0.55 11.34 -10.72
N HIS A 148 0.24 10.89 -11.70
CA HIS A 148 0.55 9.48 -11.88
C HIS A 148 1.34 8.90 -10.71
N ALA A 149 2.28 9.66 -10.13
CA ALA A 149 3.03 9.23 -8.95
C ALA A 149 2.10 9.00 -7.74
N ALA A 150 1.15 9.90 -7.50
CA ALA A 150 0.16 9.76 -6.43
C ALA A 150 -0.76 8.53 -6.64
N ALA A 151 -1.27 8.31 -7.85
CA ALA A 151 -2.05 7.11 -8.18
C ALA A 151 -1.22 5.82 -8.00
N GLY A 152 0.04 5.83 -8.44
CA GLY A 152 0.98 4.71 -8.27
C GLY A 152 1.25 4.41 -6.79
N ALA A 153 1.43 5.44 -5.97
CA ALA A 153 1.63 5.29 -4.53
C ALA A 153 0.41 4.67 -3.83
N LEU A 154 -0.81 5.05 -4.23
CA LEU A 154 -2.04 4.43 -3.73
C LEU A 154 -2.12 2.94 -4.12
N ALA A 155 -1.83 2.60 -5.37
CA ALA A 155 -1.81 1.21 -5.83
C ALA A 155 -0.75 0.37 -5.09
N GLN A 156 0.44 0.93 -4.86
CA GLN A 156 1.50 0.31 -4.06
C GLN A 156 1.04 0.06 -2.62
N ALA A 157 0.38 1.03 -1.98
CA ALA A 157 -0.13 0.88 -0.62
C ALA A 157 -1.24 -0.19 -0.53
N ALA A 158 -2.14 -0.25 -1.52
CA ALA A 158 -3.17 -1.29 -1.58
C ALA A 158 -2.56 -2.69 -1.73
N ASN A 159 -1.54 -2.85 -2.58
CA ASN A 159 -0.79 -4.11 -2.72
C ASN A 159 -0.05 -4.48 -1.43
N GLY A 160 0.58 -3.51 -0.77
CA GLY A 160 1.24 -3.72 0.53
C GLY A 160 0.26 -4.22 1.59
N ALA A 161 -0.94 -3.63 1.67
CA ALA A 161 -2.00 -4.10 2.57
C ALA A 161 -2.49 -5.51 2.21
N ALA A 162 -2.66 -5.82 0.92
CA ALA A 162 -3.02 -7.17 0.47
C ALA A 162 -1.95 -8.21 0.84
N LEU A 163 -0.66 -7.86 0.74
CA LEU A 163 0.44 -8.71 1.21
C LEU A 163 0.36 -8.99 2.71
N VAL A 164 0.03 -7.98 3.52
CA VAL A 164 -0.17 -8.17 4.97
C VAL A 164 -1.30 -9.16 5.25
N VAL A 165 -2.43 -9.03 4.54
CA VAL A 165 -3.55 -9.97 4.64
C VAL A 165 -3.12 -11.39 4.23
N MET A 166 -2.44 -11.54 3.09
CA MET A 166 -1.95 -12.84 2.60
C MET A 166 -0.92 -13.49 3.53
N ALA A 167 -0.07 -12.69 4.15
CA ALA A 167 0.92 -13.16 5.13
C ALA A 167 0.32 -13.39 6.53
N GLU A 168 -0.96 -13.06 6.73
CA GLU A 168 -1.62 -13.00 8.05
C GLU A 168 -0.83 -12.18 9.08
N ALA A 169 -0.15 -11.14 8.62
CA ALA A 169 0.65 -10.24 9.46
C ALA A 169 -0.20 -9.11 10.06
N GLU A 170 -1.51 -9.31 10.15
CA GLU A 170 -2.46 -8.40 10.76
C GLU A 170 -2.34 -8.52 12.29
N ASN A 171 -2.07 -7.41 12.98
CA ASN A 171 -2.11 -7.33 14.43
C ASN A 171 -3.07 -6.21 14.82
N ASP A 172 -4.00 -6.54 15.73
CA ASP A 172 -5.06 -5.64 16.19
C ASP A 172 -4.52 -4.51 17.09
N GLU A 173 -3.41 -4.74 17.80
CA GLU A 173 -2.80 -3.76 18.72
C GLU A 173 -1.88 -2.79 17.99
N GLU A 174 -1.00 -3.32 17.13
CA GLU A 174 -0.04 -2.54 16.34
C GLU A 174 -0.10 -3.01 14.88
N PRO A 175 -0.85 -2.33 14.00
CA PRO A 175 -0.99 -2.76 12.62
C PRO A 175 0.36 -2.64 11.90
N HIS A 176 0.64 -3.61 11.02
CA HIS A 176 1.80 -3.56 10.14
C HIS A 176 1.93 -2.21 9.42
N PRO A 177 3.15 -1.66 9.21
CA PRO A 177 3.33 -0.33 8.60
C PRO A 177 2.61 -0.16 7.26
N PHE A 178 2.55 -1.19 6.41
CA PHE A 178 1.76 -1.13 5.17
C PHE A 178 0.25 -0.98 5.39
N LEU A 179 -0.32 -1.56 6.44
CA LEU A 179 -1.71 -1.31 6.81
C LEU A 179 -1.88 0.12 7.33
N ALA A 180 -0.91 0.64 8.09
CA ALA A 180 -0.94 2.01 8.57
C ALA A 180 -0.91 3.02 7.40
N ARG A 181 -0.02 2.81 6.43
CA ARG A 181 0.05 3.62 5.19
C ARG A 181 -1.22 3.52 4.36
N TRP A 182 -1.76 2.31 4.16
CA TRP A 182 -3.04 2.11 3.48
C TRP A 182 -4.19 2.85 4.18
N ARG A 183 -4.25 2.80 5.51
CA ARG A 183 -5.29 3.47 6.30
C ARG A 183 -5.21 4.99 6.20
N LEU A 184 -4.03 5.59 5.95
CA LEU A 184 -3.92 7.01 5.64
C LEU A 184 -4.59 7.34 4.28
N PHE A 185 -4.33 6.53 3.25
CA PHE A 185 -5.02 6.66 1.96
C PHE A 185 -6.54 6.51 2.06
N ALA A 186 -7.01 5.50 2.79
CA ALA A 186 -8.45 5.31 3.07
C ALA A 186 -9.09 6.46 3.87
N ARG A 187 -8.29 7.35 4.44
CA ARG A 187 -8.73 8.59 5.11
C ARG A 187 -8.59 9.83 4.23
N GLY A 188 -8.18 9.67 2.96
CA GLY A 188 -8.07 10.76 2.00
C GLY A 188 -6.73 11.49 2.00
N ARG A 189 -5.71 10.91 2.63
CA ARG A 189 -4.34 11.43 2.62
C ARG A 189 -3.51 10.79 1.51
N TRP A 190 -2.46 11.47 1.09
CA TRP A 190 -1.38 10.91 0.30
C TRP A 190 -0.08 10.89 1.13
N PRO A 191 0.30 9.72 1.68
CA PRO A 191 1.60 9.54 2.31
C PRO A 191 2.68 9.41 1.24
N ILE A 192 3.36 10.52 0.98
CA ILE A 192 4.36 10.68 -0.10
C ILE A 192 5.55 9.75 0.17
N GLY A 193 6.12 9.83 1.38
CA GLY A 193 7.23 8.97 1.80
C GLY A 193 8.09 9.58 2.89
N LEU A 194 9.00 8.77 3.41
CA LEU A 194 9.99 9.16 4.42
C LEU A 194 11.25 9.69 3.72
N ALA A 195 11.56 10.97 3.92
CA ALA A 195 12.78 11.62 3.44
C ALA A 195 13.59 12.13 4.65
N GLY A 196 14.79 11.61 4.87
CA GLY A 196 15.58 11.90 6.07
C GLY A 196 14.81 11.55 7.35
N ALA A 197 14.53 12.56 8.17
CA ALA A 197 13.81 12.42 9.45
C ALA A 197 12.33 12.80 9.35
N THR A 198 11.78 12.94 8.14
CA THR A 198 10.42 13.46 7.94
C THR A 198 9.58 12.52 7.10
N TYR A 199 8.44 12.08 7.64
CA TYR A 199 7.41 11.39 6.85
C TYR A 199 6.42 12.39 6.28
N ASN A 200 6.54 12.67 4.99
CA ASN A 200 5.76 13.68 4.29
C ASN A 200 4.39 13.12 3.91
N ILE A 201 3.33 13.80 4.35
CA ILE A 201 1.93 13.40 4.11
C ILE A 201 1.17 14.63 3.61
N LEU A 202 0.56 14.52 2.43
CA LEU A 202 -0.40 15.49 1.90
C LEU A 202 -1.82 15.11 2.34
#